data_AF-A0A661CW51-F1
#
_entry.id   AF-A0A661CW51-F1
#
_cell.length_a   1.000
_cell.length_b   1.000
_cell.length_c   1.000
_cell.angle_alpha   90.00
_cell.angle_beta   90.00
_cell.angle_gamma   90.00
#
_symmetry.space_group_name_H-M   'P 1'
#
loop_
_entity.id
_entity.type
_entity.pdbx_description
1 polymer ?
#
loop_
_entity_poly.entity_id
_entity_poly.type
_entity_poly.pdbx_seq_one_letter_code
_entity_poly.pdbx_strand_id
1 'polypeptide(L)'
;MIEEKKDGDCFKAAADRFMDAPGQHEVKVEVNLMVPKGELLLFHGVVTRHTDGREHVHAWLQWNKGELVFDFSNGNQVIAPIALYYKAGDIDYKRCRSYTFAEARRHMLDTGHYGPWAEELEL
;
A
#
# COMPACT_ATOMS: atom_id res chain seq x y z
N MET A 1 15.30 9.79 -24.36
CA MET A 1 13.95 9.60 -23.80
C MET A 1 14.12 9.47 -22.31
N ILE A 2 13.64 10.43 -21.53
CA ILE A 2 13.71 10.37 -20.07
C ILE A 2 12.51 9.53 -19.65
N GLU A 3 12.77 8.37 -19.07
CA GLU A 3 11.74 7.54 -18.43
C GLU A 3 11.07 8.39 -17.34
N GLU A 4 9.78 8.69 -17.49
CA GLU A 4 9.02 9.34 -16.43
C GLU A 4 9.11 8.47 -15.18
N LYS A 5 9.82 8.96 -14.16
CA LYS A 5 9.81 8.34 -12.83
C LYS A 5 8.37 8.33 -12.33
N LYS A 6 7.83 7.13 -12.11
CA LYS A 6 6.47 6.84 -11.62
C LYS A 6 6.26 7.26 -10.15
N ASP A 7 6.81 8.40 -9.74
CA ASP A 7 6.61 8.94 -8.41
C ASP A 7 5.11 9.25 -8.23
N GLY A 8 4.42 8.47 -7.38
CA GLY A 8 3.03 8.69 -7.01
C GLY A 8 2.02 7.63 -7.46
N ASP A 9 2.45 6.54 -8.11
CA ASP A 9 1.54 5.45 -8.49
C ASP A 9 1.11 4.55 -7.31
N CYS A 10 1.75 4.67 -6.14
CA CYS A 10 1.61 3.74 -5.02
C CYS A 10 0.18 3.57 -4.53
N PHE A 11 -0.58 4.67 -4.39
CA PHE A 11 -1.99 4.63 -3.97
C PHE A 11 -2.84 3.85 -4.96
N LYS A 12 -2.70 4.16 -6.25
CA LYS A 12 -3.44 3.46 -7.31
C LYS A 12 -3.00 2.00 -7.41
N ALA A 13 -1.70 1.73 -7.35
CA ALA A 13 -1.16 0.38 -7.47
C ALA A 13 -1.63 -0.52 -6.32
N ALA A 14 -1.58 -0.02 -5.07
CA ALA A 14 -2.08 -0.75 -3.92
C ALA A 14 -3.61 -0.94 -4.02
N ALA A 15 -4.35 0.10 -4.38
CA ALA A 15 -5.79 0.04 -4.56
C ALA A 15 -6.23 -0.95 -5.65
N ASP A 16 -5.61 -0.91 -6.83
CA ASP A 16 -5.93 -1.81 -7.94
C ASP A 16 -5.77 -3.28 -7.50
N ARG A 17 -4.63 -3.62 -6.88
CA ARG A 17 -4.37 -4.98 -6.37
C ARG A 17 -5.34 -5.38 -5.26
N PHE A 18 -5.79 -4.42 -4.46
CA PHE A 18 -6.80 -4.67 -3.45
C PHE A 18 -8.18 -4.91 -4.06
N MET A 19 -8.51 -4.19 -5.14
CA MET A 19 -9.82 -4.11 -5.78
C MET A 19 -10.04 -5.08 -6.96
N ASP A 20 -9.02 -5.83 -7.39
CA ASP A 20 -9.06 -6.72 -8.58
C ASP A 20 -10.40 -7.49 -8.75
N ALA A 21 -10.81 -7.66 -10.00
CA ALA A 21 -12.17 -7.93 -10.52
C ALA A 21 -13.18 -8.75 -9.66
N PRO A 22 -14.49 -8.47 -9.80
CA PRO A 22 -15.55 -9.23 -9.11
C PRO A 22 -15.46 -10.73 -9.42
N GLY A 23 -15.37 -11.54 -8.36
CA GLY A 23 -15.19 -13.00 -8.43
C GLY A 23 -13.85 -13.48 -7.87
N GLN A 24 -12.83 -12.62 -7.82
CA GLN A 24 -11.56 -12.95 -7.17
C GLN A 24 -11.60 -12.61 -5.68
N HIS A 25 -11.47 -13.63 -4.83
CA HIS A 25 -11.49 -13.51 -3.37
C HIS A 25 -10.08 -13.40 -2.76
N GLU A 26 -9.04 -13.44 -3.61
CA GLU A 26 -7.64 -13.55 -3.22
C GLU A 26 -6.77 -12.65 -4.10
N VAL A 27 -5.64 -12.19 -3.56
CA VAL A 27 -4.62 -11.46 -4.32
C VAL A 27 -3.49 -12.43 -4.67
N LYS A 28 -3.17 -12.53 -5.96
CA LYS A 28 -2.04 -13.31 -6.45
C LYS A 28 -0.79 -12.44 -6.50
N VAL A 29 0.24 -12.86 -5.79
CA VAL A 29 1.58 -12.31 -5.90
C VAL A 29 2.43 -13.16 -6.85
N GLU A 30 3.58 -12.66 -7.30
CA GLU A 30 4.51 -13.44 -8.16
C GLU A 30 5.19 -14.59 -7.42
N VAL A 31 4.96 -14.71 -6.11
CA VAL A 31 5.17 -15.93 -5.33
C VAL A 31 3.85 -16.69 -5.27
N ASN A 32 3.87 -18.03 -5.21
CA ASN A 32 2.64 -18.86 -5.17
C ASN A 32 1.92 -18.78 -3.81
N LEU A 33 1.66 -17.57 -3.33
CA LEU A 33 0.96 -17.22 -2.11
C LEU A 33 -0.37 -16.59 -2.51
N MET A 34 -1.45 -17.11 -1.94
CA MET A 34 -2.79 -16.60 -2.11
C MET A 34 -3.25 -16.10 -0.75
N VAL A 35 -3.54 -14.80 -0.66
CA VAL A 35 -4.03 -14.19 0.58
C VAL A 35 -5.48 -13.78 0.38
N PRO A 36 -6.41 -14.24 1.23
CA PRO A 36 -7.80 -13.82 1.16
C PRO A 36 -7.91 -12.30 1.32
N LYS A 37 -8.71 -11.64 0.48
CA LYS A 37 -8.88 -10.17 0.52
C LYS A 37 -9.37 -9.66 1.88
N GLY A 38 -10.21 -10.44 2.56
CA GLY A 38 -10.70 -10.13 3.91
C GLY A 38 -9.61 -10.15 4.99
N GLU A 39 -8.41 -10.65 4.66
CA GLU A 39 -7.25 -10.66 5.55
C GLU A 39 -6.20 -9.61 5.14
N LEU A 40 -6.43 -8.87 4.06
CA LEU A 40 -5.58 -7.77 3.65
C LEU A 40 -6.13 -6.44 4.16
N LEU A 41 -5.22 -5.58 4.57
CA LEU A 41 -5.50 -4.19 4.89
C LEU A 41 -4.72 -3.30 3.93
N LEU A 42 -5.36 -2.26 3.42
CA LEU A 42 -4.70 -1.18 2.71
C LEU A 42 -4.12 -0.21 3.75
N PHE A 43 -2.83 0.05 3.68
CA PHE A 43 -2.15 1.00 4.55
C PHE A 43 -1.78 2.25 3.76
N HIS A 44 -2.00 3.40 4.38
CA HIS A 44 -1.37 4.67 4.02
C HIS A 44 -0.47 5.11 5.18
N GLY A 45 0.71 5.62 4.90
CA GLY A 45 1.61 6.11 5.94
C GLY A 45 2.78 6.90 5.38
N VAL A 46 3.61 7.43 6.27
CA VAL A 46 4.80 8.19 5.88
C VAL A 46 6.02 7.29 5.83
N VAL A 47 6.79 7.40 4.75
CA VAL A 47 8.00 6.63 4.48
C VAL A 47 9.16 7.58 4.18
N THR A 48 10.32 7.30 4.75
CA THR A 48 11.56 8.04 4.47
C THR A 48 12.30 7.40 3.29
N ARG A 49 12.53 8.16 2.23
CA ARG A 49 13.31 7.70 1.07
C ARG A 49 14.78 7.55 1.45
N HIS A 50 15.34 6.37 1.26
CA HIS A 50 16.79 6.17 1.49
C HIS A 50 17.69 6.98 0.56
N THR A 51 17.20 7.41 -0.61
CA THR A 51 18.02 8.11 -1.61
C THR A 51 18.35 9.54 -1.23
N ASP A 52 17.44 10.24 -0.55
CA ASP A 52 17.56 11.67 -0.22
C ASP A 52 17.10 12.03 1.20
N GLY A 53 16.65 11.05 2.00
CA GLY A 53 16.20 11.23 3.37
C GLY A 53 14.86 11.95 3.51
N ARG A 54 14.12 12.18 2.41
CA ARG A 54 12.85 12.90 2.46
C ARG A 54 11.69 11.99 2.80
N GLU A 55 10.80 12.50 3.64
CA GLU A 55 9.51 11.89 3.92
C GLU A 55 8.56 12.05 2.73
N HIS A 56 7.75 11.03 2.48
CA HIS A 56 6.64 11.08 1.54
C HIS A 56 5.54 10.12 2.00
N VAL A 57 4.30 10.44 1.62
CA VAL A 57 3.16 9.55 1.87
C VAL A 57 3.22 8.40 0.88
N HIS A 58 2.94 7.19 1.37
CA HIS A 58 3.00 5.95 0.61
C HIS A 58 1.82 5.04 0.92
N ALA A 59 1.57 4.08 0.03
CA ALA A 59 0.52 3.09 0.18
C ALA A 59 1.03 1.67 -0.11
N TRP A 60 0.60 0.71 0.71
CA TRP A 60 0.94 -0.71 0.57
C TRP A 60 -0.18 -1.60 1.11
N LEU A 61 -0.12 -2.90 0.84
CA LEU A 61 -0.99 -3.89 1.46
C LEU A 61 -0.25 -4.62 2.57
N GLN A 62 -0.97 -4.97 3.64
CA GLN A 62 -0.43 -5.78 4.72
C GLN A 62 -1.36 -6.95 5.02
N TRP A 63 -0.79 -8.14 5.22
CA TRP A 63 -1.56 -9.29 5.68
C TRP A 63 -1.82 -9.18 7.17
N ASN A 64 -3.08 -8.99 7.57
CA ASN A 64 -3.48 -8.79 8.96
C ASN A 64 -3.27 -10.03 9.86
N LYS A 65 -3.30 -11.24 9.27
CA LYS A 65 -3.04 -12.50 9.99
C LYS A 65 -1.63 -13.04 9.79
N GLY A 66 -0.80 -12.32 9.04
CA GLY A 66 0.55 -12.73 8.70
C GLY A 66 1.56 -11.64 9.04
N GLU A 67 2.80 -11.87 8.64
CA GLU A 67 3.90 -10.95 8.90
C GLU A 67 4.40 -10.26 7.63
N LEU A 68 3.59 -10.19 6.56
CA LEU A 68 4.03 -9.72 5.25
C LEU A 68 3.40 -8.38 4.83
N VAL A 69 4.22 -7.56 4.21
CA VAL A 69 3.86 -6.39 3.41
C VAL A 69 3.96 -6.76 1.94
N PHE A 70 3.01 -6.27 1.14
CA PHE A 70 3.01 -6.30 -0.31
C PHE A 70 2.96 -4.87 -0.83
N ASP A 71 4.02 -4.43 -1.49
CA ASP A 71 4.14 -3.11 -2.10
C ASP A 71 4.35 -3.28 -3.60
N PHE A 72 3.46 -2.66 -4.38
CA PHE A 72 3.40 -2.78 -5.84
C PHE A 72 3.74 -1.46 -6.56
N SER A 73 4.37 -0.53 -5.84
CA SER A 73 4.66 0.81 -6.34
C SER A 73 5.83 0.87 -7.31
N ASN A 74 5.86 1.93 -8.12
CA ASN A 74 6.94 2.29 -9.03
C ASN A 74 7.27 1.18 -10.06
N GLY A 75 6.29 0.34 -10.41
CA GLY A 75 6.49 -0.82 -11.27
C GLY A 75 7.29 -1.96 -10.65
N ASN A 76 7.57 -1.92 -9.34
CA ASN A 76 8.20 -2.99 -8.60
C ASN A 76 7.16 -3.82 -7.84
N GLN A 77 7.57 -5.00 -7.41
CA GLN A 77 6.83 -5.81 -6.45
C GLN A 77 7.75 -6.20 -5.31
N VAL A 78 7.49 -5.64 -4.14
CA VAL A 78 8.20 -5.95 -2.90
C VAL A 78 7.29 -6.77 -2.00
N ILE A 79 7.78 -7.93 -1.58
CA ILE A 79 7.15 -8.78 -0.57
C ILE A 79 8.17 -8.95 0.54
N ALA A 80 7.86 -8.45 1.72
CA ALA A 80 8.82 -8.41 2.82
C ALA A 80 8.13 -8.63 4.17
N PRO A 81 8.85 -9.17 5.16
CA PRO A 81 8.41 -9.13 6.54
C PRO A 81 8.11 -7.70 6.99
N ILE A 82 7.01 -7.47 7.70
CA ILE A 82 6.58 -6.15 8.21
C ILE A 82 7.74 -5.45 8.92
N ALA A 83 8.42 -6.15 9.83
CA ALA A 83 9.53 -5.59 10.60
C ALA A 83 10.68 -5.09 9.70
N LEU A 84 11.00 -5.81 8.62
CA LEU A 84 12.05 -5.39 7.69
C LEU A 84 11.59 -4.24 6.80
N TYR A 85 10.34 -4.28 6.32
CA TYR A 85 9.76 -3.23 5.50
C TYR A 85 9.69 -1.89 6.27
N TYR A 86 9.18 -1.93 7.50
CA TYR A 86 9.07 -0.74 8.35
C TYR A 86 10.43 -0.18 8.74
N LYS A 87 11.40 -1.06 9.05
CA LYS A 87 12.76 -0.63 9.36
C LYS A 87 13.46 0.01 8.15
N ALA A 88 13.26 -0.54 6.95
CA ALA A 88 13.79 0.05 5.73
C ALA A 88 13.14 1.42 5.47
N GLY A 89 11.83 1.51 5.50
CA GLY A 89 11.13 2.76 5.23
C GLY A 89 11.15 3.81 6.35
N ASP A 90 11.83 3.54 7.48
CA ASP A 90 11.74 4.34 8.72
C ASP A 90 10.28 4.68 9.10
N ILE A 91 9.42 3.65 9.02
CA ILE A 91 7.97 3.80 9.16
C ILE A 91 7.58 3.73 10.63
N ASP A 92 7.01 4.81 11.15
CA ASP A 92 6.32 4.80 12.44
C ASP A 92 4.87 4.33 12.25
N TYR A 93 4.51 3.20 12.87
CA TYR A 93 3.14 2.66 12.83
C TYR A 93 2.09 3.67 13.34
N LYS A 94 2.46 4.61 14.21
CA LYS A 94 1.56 5.68 14.69
C LYS A 94 1.23 6.70 13.61
N ARG A 95 2.06 6.80 12.57
CA ARG A 95 1.86 7.62 11.37
C ARG A 95 1.32 6.78 10.21
N CYS A 96 0.66 5.66 10.52
CA CYS A 96 -0.03 4.82 9.56
C CYS A 96 -1.54 4.81 9.81
N ARG A 97 -2.30 4.69 8.73
CA ARG A 97 -3.73 4.41 8.74
C ARG A 97 -4.01 3.19 7.88
N SER A 98 -4.76 2.25 8.44
CA SER A 98 -5.17 1.03 7.77
C SER A 98 -6.65 1.03 7.45
N TYR A 99 -7.02 0.46 6.32
CA TYR A 99 -8.40 0.37 5.86
C TYR A 99 -8.70 -1.06 5.45
N THR A 100 -9.82 -1.57 5.91
CA THR A 100 -10.43 -2.78 5.36
C THR A 100 -10.87 -2.54 3.91
N PHE A 101 -11.18 -3.62 3.20
CA PHE A 101 -11.70 -3.55 1.84
C PHE A 101 -12.94 -2.66 1.73
N ALA A 102 -13.88 -2.80 2.66
CA ALA A 102 -15.12 -2.03 2.66
C ALA A 102 -14.87 -0.54 2.90
N GLU A 103 -13.98 -0.19 3.83
CA GLU A 103 -13.60 1.19 4.12
C GLU A 103 -12.86 1.83 2.95
N ALA A 104 -11.84 1.15 2.41
CA ALA A 104 -11.08 1.64 1.27
C ALA A 104 -11.99 1.86 0.05
N ARG A 105 -12.88 0.91 -0.25
CA ARG A 105 -13.85 1.03 -1.35
C ARG A 105 -14.77 2.24 -1.13
N ARG A 106 -15.24 2.45 0.09
CA ARG A 106 -16.08 3.59 0.43
C ARG A 106 -15.35 4.91 0.22
N HIS A 107 -14.13 5.05 0.73
CA HIS A 107 -13.35 6.26 0.52
C HIS A 107 -13.08 6.54 -0.96
N MET A 108 -12.72 5.53 -1.76
CA MET A 108 -12.54 5.70 -3.21
C MET A 108 -13.79 6.22 -3.91
N LEU A 109 -14.98 5.74 -3.52
CA LEU A 109 -16.26 6.20 -4.07
C LEU A 109 -16.62 7.61 -3.60
N ASP A 110 -16.38 7.91 -2.32
CA ASP A 110 -16.77 9.18 -1.71
C ASP A 110 -15.85 10.33 -2.15
N THR A 111 -14.55 10.08 -2.36
CA THR A 111 -13.57 11.13 -2.68
C THR A 111 -13.13 11.15 -4.14
N GLY A 112 -13.31 10.06 -4.89
CA GLY A 112 -12.86 9.95 -6.28
C GLY A 112 -11.35 9.79 -6.46
N HIS A 113 -10.58 9.53 -5.39
CA HIS A 113 -9.15 9.24 -5.46
C HIS A 113 -8.76 8.10 -4.49
N TYR A 114 -7.57 7.53 -4.69
CA TYR A 114 -7.09 6.33 -3.98
C TYR A 114 -6.42 6.59 -2.63
N GLY A 115 -6.40 7.85 -2.18
CA GLY A 115 -5.72 8.30 -0.97
C GLY A 115 -4.73 9.45 -1.22
N PRO A 116 -4.03 9.90 -0.16
CA PRO A 116 -4.33 9.59 1.24
C PRO A 116 -5.68 10.19 1.66
N TRP A 117 -6.39 9.56 2.60
CA TRP A 117 -7.70 10.05 3.06
C TRP A 117 -7.69 10.58 4.50
N ALA A 118 -6.59 10.38 5.21
CA ALA A 118 -6.43 10.84 6.58
C ALA A 118 -5.65 12.14 6.59
N GLU A 119 -6.22 13.16 7.25
CA GLU A 119 -5.64 14.50 7.37
C GLU A 119 -4.25 14.46 8.04
N GLU A 120 -4.00 13.49 8.92
CA GLU A 120 -2.71 13.36 9.61
C GLU A 120 -1.55 12.90 8.70
N LEU A 121 -1.86 12.57 7.45
CA LEU A 121 -0.88 12.19 6.43
C LEU A 121 -0.58 13.33 5.45
N GLU A 122 -1.10 14.53 5.67
CA GLU A 122 -0.66 15.72 4.94
C GLU A 122 0.74 16.14 5.42
N LEU A 123 1.72 16.18 4.50
CA LEU A 123 3.11 16.56 4.74
C LEU A 123 3.37 18.04 4.47
#